data_AF-A0A8D2EAJ2-F1
#
_entry.id   AF-A0A8D2EAJ2-F1
#
_cell.length_a   1.000
_cell.length_b   1.000
_cell.length_c   1.000
_cell.angle_alpha   90.00
_cell.angle_beta   90.00
_cell.angle_gamma   90.00
#
_symmetry.space_group_name_H-M   'P 1'
#
loop_
_entity.id
_entity.type
_entity.pdbx_description
1 polymer ?
#
loop_
_entity_poly.entity_id
_entity_poly.type
_entity_poly.pdbx_seq_one_letter_code
_entity_poly.pdbx_strand_id
1 'polypeptide(L)'
;LEEAAAAPISPWTMAANIHAMERKIESQAARLLSLETEEFGNQLEGKWAVLGTLLQEYGLLQRRLENMENLLRNRNFCILWVPPGSKGESPKEWGKLEDWQKELYKHVVRGNCETLVSLAISKPELLSQIEQGKEPCHWRRPGPKIPDVSVDPSPDISVSDFLGASQHL
;
A
#
# COMPACT_ATOMS: atom_id res chain seq x y z
N LEU A 1 -51.00 -60.65 -30.54
CA LEU A 1 -50.64 -59.30 -30.05
C LEU A 1 -51.84 -58.82 -29.26
N GLU A 2 -51.82 -59.05 -27.96
CA GLU A 2 -52.92 -58.74 -27.05
C GLU A 2 -52.66 -57.34 -26.48
N GLU A 3 -53.39 -56.36 -27.00
CA GLU A 3 -53.31 -54.97 -26.56
C GLU A 3 -54.03 -54.87 -25.21
N ALA A 4 -53.24 -54.84 -24.13
CA ALA A 4 -53.75 -54.67 -22.78
C ALA A 4 -54.37 -53.28 -22.62
N ALA A 5 -55.68 -53.17 -22.82
CA ALA A 5 -56.43 -51.95 -22.55
C ALA A 5 -56.35 -51.61 -21.06
N ALA A 6 -55.63 -50.53 -20.72
CA ALA A 6 -55.51 -50.05 -19.35
C ALA A 6 -56.89 -49.63 -18.82
N ALA A 7 -57.28 -50.18 -17.66
CA ALA A 7 -58.55 -49.85 -17.01
C ALA A 7 -58.63 -48.36 -16.63
N PRO A 8 -59.81 -47.72 -16.67
CA PRO A 8 -59.97 -46.32 -16.34
C PRO A 8 -59.58 -46.05 -14.88
N ILE A 9 -58.69 -45.08 -14.66
CA ILE A 9 -58.16 -44.70 -13.35
C ILE A 9 -59.28 -44.09 -12.49
N SER A 10 -59.40 -44.54 -11.24
CA SER A 10 -60.43 -44.01 -10.33
C SER A 10 -60.16 -42.56 -9.93
N PRO A 11 -61.20 -41.72 -9.70
CA PRO A 11 -61.04 -40.36 -9.20
C PRO A 11 -60.22 -40.25 -7.90
N TRP A 12 -60.36 -41.22 -7.01
CA TRP A 12 -59.59 -41.29 -5.77
C TRP A 12 -58.10 -41.57 -6.01
N THR A 13 -57.77 -42.42 -6.99
CA THR A 13 -56.38 -42.66 -7.40
C THR A 13 -55.77 -41.39 -8.01
N MET A 14 -56.54 -40.65 -8.81
CA MET A 14 -56.09 -39.35 -9.34
C MET A 14 -55.81 -38.34 -8.21
N ALA A 15 -56.72 -38.21 -7.24
CA ALA A 15 -56.53 -37.33 -6.10
C ALA A 15 -55.30 -37.69 -5.25
N ALA A 16 -55.08 -38.99 -4.98
CA ALA A 16 -53.89 -39.45 -4.27
C ALA A 16 -52.59 -39.13 -5.02
N ASN A 17 -52.58 -39.28 -6.35
CA ASN A 17 -51.42 -38.95 -7.18
C ASN A 17 -51.14 -37.45 -7.19
N ILE A 18 -52.17 -36.60 -7.33
CA ILE A 18 -52.04 -35.14 -7.24
C ILE A 18 -51.44 -34.76 -5.89
N HIS A 19 -51.98 -35.32 -4.80
CA HIS A 19 -51.50 -35.00 -3.47
C HIS A 19 -50.06 -35.45 -3.23
N ALA A 20 -49.66 -36.61 -3.74
CA ALA A 20 -48.27 -37.06 -3.68
C ALA A 20 -47.32 -36.13 -4.47
N MET A 21 -47.77 -35.63 -5.61
CA MET A 21 -47.02 -34.65 -6.40
C MET A 21 -46.89 -33.31 -5.67
N GLU A 22 -47.97 -32.81 -5.05
CA GLU A 22 -47.93 -31.59 -4.22
C GLU A 22 -46.88 -31.71 -3.11
N ARG A 23 -46.91 -32.81 -2.34
CA ARG A 23 -45.93 -33.06 -1.27
C ARG A 23 -44.50 -33.14 -1.80
N LYS A 24 -44.30 -33.68 -3.01
CA LYS A 24 -42.98 -33.72 -3.66
C LYS A 24 -42.52 -32.32 -4.07
N ILE A 25 -43.39 -31.50 -4.65
CA ILE A 25 -43.10 -30.12 -5.02
C ILE A 25 -42.74 -29.31 -3.77
N GLU A 26 -43.51 -29.43 -2.70
CA GLU A 26 -43.22 -28.80 -1.40
C GLU A 26 -41.84 -29.20 -0.87
N SER A 27 -41.50 -30.50 -0.93
CA SER A 27 -40.19 -30.98 -0.49
C SER A 27 -39.04 -30.43 -1.35
N GLN A 28 -39.25 -30.28 -2.65
CA GLN A 28 -38.26 -29.72 -3.56
C GLN A 28 -38.09 -28.22 -3.34
N ALA A 29 -39.17 -27.49 -3.10
CA ALA A 29 -39.13 -26.07 -2.76
C ALA A 29 -38.35 -25.83 -1.46
N ALA A 30 -38.59 -26.63 -0.42
CA ALA A 30 -37.83 -26.53 0.83
C ALA A 30 -36.34 -26.82 0.65
N ARG A 31 -35.99 -27.80 -0.20
CA ARG A 31 -34.60 -28.12 -0.52
C ARG A 31 -33.89 -27.03 -1.32
N LEU A 32 -34.58 -26.41 -2.28
CA LEU A 32 -34.04 -25.29 -3.04
C LEU A 32 -33.81 -24.08 -2.13
N LEU A 33 -34.77 -23.77 -1.26
CA LEU A 33 -34.68 -22.65 -0.35
C LEU A 33 -33.55 -22.84 0.68
N SER A 34 -33.42 -24.04 1.26
CA SER A 34 -32.30 -24.35 2.16
C SER A 34 -30.95 -24.25 1.45
N LEU A 35 -30.81 -24.83 0.25
CA LEU A 35 -29.58 -24.74 -0.54
C LEU A 35 -29.23 -23.29 -0.87
N GLU A 36 -30.20 -22.50 -1.31
CA GLU A 36 -30.00 -21.08 -1.61
C GLU A 36 -29.53 -20.30 -0.38
N THR A 37 -30.17 -20.53 0.78
CA THR A 37 -29.79 -19.82 2.02
C THR A 37 -28.43 -20.24 2.56
N GLU A 38 -28.11 -21.53 2.54
CA GLU A 38 -26.86 -22.05 3.09
C GLU A 38 -25.68 -21.80 2.15
N GLU A 39 -25.79 -22.13 0.86
CA GLU A 39 -24.68 -21.98 -0.09
C GLU A 39 -24.35 -20.51 -0.34
N PHE A 40 -25.37 -19.68 -0.56
CA PHE A 40 -25.17 -18.24 -0.71
C PHE A 40 -24.69 -17.60 0.60
N GLY A 41 -25.27 -18.01 1.74
CA GLY A 41 -24.87 -17.55 3.06
C GLY A 41 -23.39 -17.85 3.35
N ASN A 42 -22.98 -19.11 3.17
CA ASN A 42 -21.60 -19.55 3.37
C ASN A 42 -20.63 -18.84 2.41
N GLN A 43 -21.00 -18.66 1.14
CA GLN A 43 -20.17 -17.94 0.19
C GLN A 43 -19.98 -16.47 0.60
N LEU A 44 -21.07 -15.83 1.03
CA LEU A 44 -21.05 -14.44 1.45
C LEU A 44 -20.22 -14.28 2.74
N GLU A 45 -20.43 -15.15 3.71
CA GLU A 45 -19.64 -15.19 4.96
C GLU A 45 -18.15 -15.38 4.68
N GLY A 46 -17.78 -16.28 3.76
CA GLY A 46 -16.41 -16.47 3.32
C GLY A 46 -15.80 -15.19 2.71
N LYS A 47 -16.56 -14.48 1.86
CA LYS A 47 -16.12 -13.19 1.29
C LYS A 47 -15.96 -12.12 2.37
N TRP A 48 -16.86 -12.05 3.34
CA TRP A 48 -16.76 -11.12 4.47
C TRP A 48 -15.56 -11.41 5.36
N ALA A 49 -15.25 -12.68 5.61
CA ALA A 49 -14.06 -13.07 6.37
C ALA A 49 -12.77 -12.57 5.70
N VAL A 50 -12.64 -12.76 4.39
CA VAL A 50 -11.48 -12.27 3.61
C VAL A 50 -11.38 -10.73 3.62
N LEU A 51 -12.51 -10.03 3.50
CA LEU A 51 -12.52 -8.56 3.60
C LEU A 51 -12.10 -8.09 5.01
N GLY A 52 -12.52 -8.80 6.05
CA GLY A 52 -12.10 -8.55 7.43
C GLY A 52 -10.58 -8.69 7.61
N THR A 53 -9.97 -9.74 7.08
CA THR A 53 -8.52 -9.93 7.15
C THR A 53 -7.76 -8.84 6.37
N LEU A 54 -8.23 -8.49 5.17
CA LEU A 54 -7.59 -7.45 4.36
C LEU A 54 -7.65 -6.08 5.03
N LEU A 55 -8.78 -5.74 5.67
CA LEU A 55 -8.91 -4.48 6.42
C LEU A 55 -7.95 -4.41 7.61
N GLN A 56 -7.77 -5.54 8.31
CA GLN A 56 -6.79 -5.65 9.40
C GLN A 56 -5.35 -5.46 8.90
N GLU A 57 -4.99 -6.09 7.78
CA GLU A 57 -3.68 -5.92 7.14
C GLU A 57 -3.42 -4.49 6.70
N TYR A 58 -4.44 -3.83 6.13
CA TYR A 58 -4.36 -2.42 5.76
C TYR A 58 -4.07 -1.52 6.98
N GLY A 59 -4.74 -1.77 8.11
CA GLY A 59 -4.48 -1.03 9.36
C GLY A 59 -3.05 -1.23 9.88
N LEU A 60 -2.50 -2.44 9.77
CA LEU A 60 -1.10 -2.72 10.12
C LEU A 60 -0.13 -1.97 9.18
N LEU A 61 -0.40 -1.99 7.87
CA LEU A 61 0.41 -1.30 6.88
C LEU A 61 0.41 0.21 7.12
N GLN A 62 -0.74 0.79 7.43
CA GLN A 62 -0.87 2.20 7.78
C GLN A 62 -0.02 2.57 9.00
N ARG A 63 -0.02 1.74 10.05
CA ARG A 63 0.83 1.96 11.24
C ARG A 63 2.32 1.85 10.93
N ARG A 64 2.72 0.90 10.07
CA ARG A 64 4.11 0.80 9.59
C ARG A 64 4.53 2.03 8.80
N LEU A 65 3.62 2.58 7.97
CA LEU A 65 3.87 3.80 7.21
C LEU A 65 4.03 5.01 8.12
N GLU A 66 3.15 5.15 9.11
CA GLU A 66 3.23 6.21 10.13
C GLU A 66 4.54 6.13 10.92
N ASN A 67 4.95 4.93 11.33
CA ASN A 67 6.25 4.69 11.96
C ASN A 67 7.42 5.10 11.06
N MET A 68 7.34 4.76 9.76
CA MET A 68 8.36 5.14 8.78
C MET A 68 8.42 6.66 8.58
N GLU A 69 7.27 7.34 8.50
CA GLU A 69 7.21 8.79 8.41
C GLU A 69 7.85 9.45 9.65
N ASN A 70 7.56 8.94 10.85
CA ASN A 70 8.15 9.42 12.09
C ASN A 70 9.68 9.23 12.12
N LEU A 71 10.18 8.09 11.66
CA LEU A 71 11.62 7.82 11.53
C LEU A 71 12.30 8.81 10.57
N LEU A 72 11.66 9.10 9.42
CA LEU A 72 12.17 10.04 8.43
C LEU A 72 12.14 11.49 8.95
N ARG A 73 11.06 11.89 9.62
CA ARG A 73 10.93 13.24 10.22
C ARG A 73 11.94 13.48 11.34
N ASN A 74 12.22 12.48 12.19
CA ASN A 74 13.10 12.63 13.36
C ASN A 74 14.59 12.42 13.05
N ARG A 75 15.01 12.34 11.79
CA ARG A 75 16.39 12.01 11.39
C ARG A 75 16.96 10.72 12.03
N ASN A 76 16.09 9.82 12.50
CA ASN A 76 16.48 8.50 13.03
C ASN A 76 16.95 7.53 11.95
N PHE A 77 16.99 7.96 10.68
CA PHE A 77 17.53 7.19 9.56
C PHE A 77 19.01 6.82 9.76
N CYS A 78 19.75 7.53 10.61
CA CYS A 78 21.14 7.19 10.92
C CYS A 78 21.24 5.79 11.55
N ILE A 79 20.24 5.32 12.30
CA ILE A 79 20.19 3.95 12.88
C ILE A 79 20.21 2.87 11.78
N LEU A 80 19.70 3.18 10.58
CA LEU A 80 19.73 2.27 9.43
C LEU A 80 21.05 2.32 8.66
N TRP A 81 21.85 3.37 8.86
CA TRP A 81 23.15 3.54 8.21
C TRP A 81 24.32 3.09 9.11
N VAL A 82 24.16 3.05 10.43
CA VAL A 82 25.23 2.59 11.33
C VAL A 82 25.51 1.10 11.10
N PRO A 83 26.75 0.73 10.72
CA PRO A 83 27.14 -0.67 10.67
C PRO A 83 27.12 -1.25 12.09
N PRO A 84 26.47 -2.40 12.35
CA PRO A 84 26.46 -3.11 13.63
C PRO A 84 27.87 -3.66 13.84
N GLY A 85 28.74 -2.80 14.36
CA GLY A 85 30.18 -3.03 14.42
C GLY A 85 31.01 -1.76 14.54
N SER A 86 30.49 -0.58 14.18
CA SER A 86 31.21 0.69 14.40
C SER A 86 31.06 1.17 15.85
N LYS A 87 31.71 0.45 16.77
CA LYS A 87 32.19 0.85 18.11
C LYS A 87 31.31 1.75 19.01
N GLY A 88 29.99 1.80 18.85
CA GLY A 88 29.12 2.66 19.66
C GLY A 88 27.74 2.11 20.00
N GLU A 89 27.11 1.34 19.11
CA GLU A 89 25.77 0.81 19.37
C GLU A 89 25.85 -0.60 19.99
N SER A 90 25.40 -0.70 21.24
CA SER A 90 25.49 -1.92 22.01
C SER A 90 24.57 -3.03 21.43
N PRO A 91 25.00 -4.31 21.41
CA PRO A 91 24.20 -5.44 20.91
C PRO A 91 22.81 -5.64 21.54
N LYS A 92 22.45 -4.88 22.59
CA LYS A 92 21.19 -4.99 23.33
C LYS A 92 20.01 -4.30 22.63
N GLU A 93 20.26 -3.32 21.76
CA GLU A 93 19.18 -2.56 21.09
C GLU A 93 18.66 -3.27 19.84
N TRP A 94 19.52 -4.04 19.16
CA TRP A 94 19.12 -4.89 18.04
C TRP A 94 18.06 -5.94 18.42
N GLY A 95 18.12 -6.46 19.65
CA GLY A 95 17.14 -7.40 20.18
C GLY A 95 15.74 -6.80 20.41
N LYS A 96 15.64 -5.47 20.54
CA LYS A 96 14.37 -4.74 20.75
C LYS A 96 13.69 -4.34 19.43
N LEU A 97 14.39 -4.46 18.30
CA LEU A 97 13.83 -4.15 17.00
C LEU A 97 12.77 -5.17 16.62
N GLU A 98 11.66 -4.70 16.06
CA GLU A 98 10.66 -5.57 15.47
C GLU A 98 11.18 -6.21 14.17
N ASP A 99 10.62 -7.35 13.78
CA ASP A 99 11.11 -8.12 12.64
C ASP A 99 11.08 -7.34 11.32
N TRP A 100 10.11 -6.43 11.15
CA TRP A 100 10.04 -5.56 9.98
C TRP A 100 11.19 -4.54 9.92
N GLN A 101 11.68 -4.06 11.07
CA GLN A 101 12.83 -3.15 11.14
C GLN A 101 14.11 -3.89 10.79
N LYS A 102 14.26 -5.12 11.30
CA LYS A 102 15.39 -6.00 10.96
C LYS A 102 15.40 -6.33 9.47
N GLU A 103 14.24 -6.59 8.88
CA GLU A 103 14.12 -6.91 7.46
C GLU A 103 14.40 -5.69 6.55
N LEU A 104 13.93 -4.51 6.95
CA LEU A 104 14.27 -3.25 6.28
C LEU A 104 15.78 -2.99 6.33
N TYR A 105 16.38 -3.16 7.51
CA TYR A 105 17.83 -3.04 7.69
C TYR A 105 18.60 -3.99 6.75
N LYS A 106 18.23 -5.28 6.68
CA LYS A 106 18.86 -6.23 5.75
C LYS A 106 18.77 -5.77 4.29
N HIS A 107 17.62 -5.21 3.89
CA HIS A 107 17.42 -4.77 2.51
C HIS A 107 18.24 -3.53 2.19
N VAL A 108 18.25 -2.55 3.09
CA VAL A 108 19.05 -1.32 2.97
C VAL A 108 20.55 -1.64 2.98
N VAL A 109 21.02 -2.50 3.88
CA VAL A 109 22.42 -2.93 3.93
C VAL A 109 22.81 -3.68 2.67
N ARG A 110 21.97 -4.60 2.18
CA ARG A 110 22.22 -5.31 0.92
C ARG A 110 22.36 -4.34 -0.26
N GLY A 111 21.40 -3.43 -0.43
CA GLY A 111 21.44 -2.42 -1.49
C GLY A 111 22.62 -1.45 -1.36
N ASN A 112 22.98 -1.08 -0.13
CA ASN A 112 24.15 -0.24 0.14
C ASN A 112 25.46 -1.00 -0.13
N CYS A 113 25.58 -2.28 0.22
CA CYS A 113 26.75 -3.10 -0.07
C CYS A 113 26.96 -3.24 -1.58
N GLU A 114 25.90 -3.51 -2.34
CA GLU A 114 25.97 -3.57 -3.81
C GLU A 114 26.39 -2.22 -4.42
N THR A 115 25.89 -1.12 -3.86
CA THR A 115 26.25 0.25 -4.26
C THR A 115 27.71 0.57 -3.90
N LEU A 116 28.17 0.20 -2.70
CA LEU A 116 29.54 0.40 -2.24
C LEU A 116 30.53 -0.46 -3.04
N VAL A 117 30.17 -1.68 -3.43
CA VAL A 117 30.97 -2.52 -4.34
C VAL A 117 31.08 -1.86 -5.71
N SER A 118 29.97 -1.34 -6.23
CA SER A 118 29.97 -0.59 -7.50
C SER A 118 30.79 0.70 -7.42
N LEU A 119 30.75 1.38 -6.27
CA LEU A 119 31.54 2.58 -6.00
C LEU A 119 33.04 2.25 -5.81
N ALA A 120 33.36 1.09 -5.23
CA ALA A 120 34.75 0.61 -5.09
C ALA A 120 35.41 0.39 -6.44
N ILE A 121 34.63 -0.08 -7.41
CA ILE A 121 35.09 -0.34 -8.76
C ILE A 121 35.20 0.96 -9.57
N SER A 122 34.27 1.90 -9.37
CA SER A 122 34.17 3.11 -10.20
C SER A 122 34.90 4.35 -9.67
N LYS A 123 34.96 4.56 -8.35
CA LYS A 123 35.54 5.75 -7.69
C LYS A 123 36.08 5.42 -6.28
N PRO A 124 37.29 4.84 -6.16
CA PRO A 124 37.87 4.43 -4.87
C PRO A 124 38.17 5.60 -3.92
N GLU A 125 38.37 6.83 -4.43
CA GLU A 125 38.66 8.02 -3.62
C GLU A 125 37.46 8.49 -2.78
N LEU A 126 36.24 8.17 -3.21
CA LEU A 126 35.02 8.48 -2.46
C LEU A 126 34.80 7.48 -1.32
N LEU A 127 35.24 6.23 -1.48
CA LEU A 127 35.20 5.24 -0.41
C LEU A 127 36.18 5.54 0.72
N SER A 128 37.39 6.01 0.39
CA SER A 128 38.38 6.38 1.40
C SER A 128 37.88 7.51 2.32
N GLN A 129 37.05 8.41 1.81
CA GLN A 129 36.41 9.46 2.62
C GLN A 129 35.32 8.92 3.55
N ILE A 130 34.53 7.96 3.06
CA ILE A 130 33.50 7.25 3.84
C ILE A 130 34.16 6.42 4.96
N GLU A 131 35.25 5.71 4.66
CA GLU A 131 36.01 4.88 5.61
C GLU A 131 36.71 5.70 6.69
N GLN A 132 37.18 6.91 6.36
CA GLN A 132 37.75 7.87 7.33
C GLN A 132 36.70 8.48 8.29
N GLY A 133 35.42 8.10 8.18
CA GLY A 133 34.35 8.65 9.01
C GLY A 133 34.05 10.11 8.72
N LYS A 134 34.51 10.65 7.57
CA LYS A 134 34.04 11.94 7.08
C LYS A 134 32.64 11.69 6.54
N GLU A 135 31.63 12.22 7.23
CA GLU A 135 30.27 12.17 6.73
C GLU A 135 30.25 12.67 5.27
N PRO A 136 29.66 11.93 4.32
CA PRO A 136 29.28 12.45 3.02
C PRO A 136 28.13 13.46 3.19
N CYS A 137 28.41 14.54 3.91
CA CYS A 137 27.51 15.63 4.20
C CYS A 137 27.39 16.52 2.96
N HIS A 138 26.86 15.96 1.87
CA HIS A 138 26.49 16.69 0.67
C HIS A 138 25.07 16.40 0.17
N TRP A 139 24.28 15.58 0.87
CA TRP A 139 22.86 15.37 0.52
C TRP A 139 21.98 16.62 0.70
N ARG A 140 22.55 17.74 1.14
CA ARG A 140 21.98 19.06 0.88
C ARG A 140 22.01 19.30 -0.62
N ARG A 141 20.91 18.96 -1.30
CA ARG A 141 20.56 19.52 -2.61
C ARG A 141 20.93 21.02 -2.55
N PRO A 142 21.86 21.53 -3.38
CA PRO A 142 21.95 22.96 -3.55
C PRO A 142 20.58 23.39 -4.06
N GLY A 143 19.82 24.11 -3.23
CA GLY A 143 18.70 24.88 -3.75
C GLY A 143 19.23 25.73 -4.90
N PRO A 144 18.46 25.96 -5.98
CA PRO A 144 18.90 26.81 -7.08
C PRO A 144 19.43 28.12 -6.48
N LYS A 145 20.74 28.34 -6.60
CA LYS A 145 21.33 29.65 -6.30
C LYS A 145 20.81 30.56 -7.39
N ILE A 146 19.75 31.30 -7.09
CA ILE A 146 19.40 32.47 -7.89
C ILE A 146 20.66 33.34 -7.90
N PRO A 147 21.26 33.64 -9.05
CA PRO A 147 22.37 34.58 -9.09
C PRO A 147 21.87 35.91 -8.54
N ASP A 148 22.50 36.40 -7.47
CA ASP A 148 22.40 37.80 -7.06
C ASP A 148 22.85 38.66 -8.24
N VAL A 149 21.89 39.06 -9.07
CA VAL A 149 22.06 40.24 -9.91
C VAL A 149 22.05 41.42 -8.94
N SER A 150 23.24 41.94 -8.68
CA SER A 150 23.46 43.25 -8.09
C SER A 150 22.74 44.27 -8.98
N VAL A 151 21.52 44.66 -8.61
CA VAL A 151 20.86 45.83 -9.19
C VAL A 151 21.50 47.05 -8.52
N ASP A 152 22.35 47.71 -9.29
CA ASP A 152 22.88 49.05 -9.01
C ASP A 152 21.71 50.02 -8.75
N PRO A 153 21.76 50.89 -7.72
CA PRO A 153 20.68 51.84 -7.51
C PRO A 153 20.85 53.06 -8.43
N SER A 154 19.72 53.56 -8.97
CA SER A 154 19.47 54.93 -9.50
C SER A 154 19.57 55.11 -11.03
N PRO A 155 18.78 55.99 -11.70
CA PRO A 155 18.04 57.13 -11.15
C PRO A 155 16.52 57.16 -11.38
N ASP A 156 15.89 58.01 -10.58
CA ASP A 156 14.47 58.31 -10.49
C ASP A 156 13.78 58.54 -11.84
N ILE A 157 12.74 57.74 -12.13
CA ILE A 157 11.74 58.07 -13.15
C ILE A 157 10.56 58.72 -12.42
N SER A 158 10.45 60.03 -12.56
CA SER A 158 9.35 60.85 -12.04
C SER A 158 8.02 60.46 -12.69
N VAL A 159 6.96 60.32 -11.89
CA VAL A 159 5.59 59.92 -12.29
C VAL A 159 4.87 61.00 -13.12
N SER A 160 5.57 62.06 -13.54
CA SER A 160 5.03 63.17 -14.32
C SER A 160 4.79 62.88 -15.80
N ASP A 161 5.30 61.77 -16.34
CA ASP A 161 5.33 61.55 -17.80
C ASP A 161 4.14 60.74 -18.35
N PHE A 162 3.22 60.26 -17.50
CA PHE A 162 2.09 59.41 -17.92
C PHE A 162 0.72 60.10 -18.00
N LEU A 163 0.63 61.40 -17.70
CA LEU A 163 -0.64 62.15 -17.75
C LEU A 163 -0.59 63.28 -18.79
N GLY A 164 -0.35 62.91 -20.06
CA GLY A 164 -0.16 63.91 -21.11
C GLY A 164 -0.44 63.47 -22.53
N ALA A 165 -1.36 62.51 -22.77
CA ALA A 165 -1.78 62.19 -24.13
C ALA A 165 -3.13 61.45 -24.17
N SER A 166 -4.23 62.10 -23.78
CA SER A 166 -5.56 61.73 -24.28
C SER A 166 -6.57 62.88 -24.11
N GLN A 167 -6.31 63.98 -24.81
CA GLN A 167 -7.33 64.95 -25.21
C GLN A 167 -7.06 65.36 -26.66
N HIS A 168 -7.58 64.60 -27.62
CA HIS A 168 -8.21 65.14 -28.84
C HIS A 168 -8.71 63.99 -29.74
N LEU A 169 -9.95 64.18 -30.21
CA LEU A 169 -10.76 63.40 -31.17
C LEU A 169 -11.57 62.23 -30.57
#